data_AF-A0A3S1BEE6-F1
#
_entry.id   AF-A0A3S1BEE6-F1
#
_cell.length_a   1.000
_cell.length_b   1.000
_cell.length_c   1.000
_cell.angle_alpha   90.00
_cell.angle_beta   90.00
_cell.angle_gamma   90.00
#
_symmetry.space_group_name_H-M   'P 1'
#
loop_
_entity.id
_entity.type
_entity.pdbx_description
1 polymer ?
#
loop_
_entity_poly.entity_id
_entity_poly.type
_entity_poly.pdbx_seq_one_letter_code
_entity_poly.pdbx_strand_id
1 'polypeptide(L)'
;EVNLTQQGVEVELLRQHRYPLIHLSFIGNIGKMVSVDSRGFINIWKYDREHVTDFDWFFPEKKYKLDLNKTMYSPSSSDRPQVIFSDRGRSKDTTQAQIARERRAAEKSLQNLKLSDPWHVSKSQNPPLKTYIFVPPGGSEGAGAMFNVVARHDKTDQLSMHVTRMYRPVKVPCSRFVTTVATPSGEELVIVLLFPEYPPKGSHLMILVLDLPTMRLRNFRKDIPLDVREFFDVRDKNVCTAA
;
A
#
# COMPACT_ATOMS: atom_id res chain seq x y z
N GLU A 1 -5.15 16.44 34.36
CA GLU A 1 -3.85 16.59 33.69
C GLU A 1 -2.85 17.12 34.71
N VAL A 2 -1.73 16.43 34.90
CA VAL A 2 -0.65 16.91 35.79
C VAL A 2 0.27 17.77 34.95
N ASN A 3 0.40 19.06 35.29
CA ASN A 3 1.29 19.97 34.59
C ASN A 3 2.74 19.75 35.08
N LEU A 4 3.44 18.81 34.46
CA LEU A 4 4.80 18.37 34.83
C LEU A 4 5.86 19.48 34.68
N THR A 5 5.55 20.58 33.98
CA THR A 5 6.48 21.72 33.79
C THR A 5 6.81 22.48 35.08
N GLN A 6 6.02 22.31 36.15
CA GLN A 6 6.23 22.98 37.43
C GLN A 6 7.06 22.16 38.44
N GLN A 7 7.45 20.93 38.10
CA GLN A 7 8.16 20.02 39.02
C GLN A 7 9.69 20.08 38.89
N GLY A 8 10.25 20.98 38.08
CA GLY A 8 11.70 21.10 37.92
C GLY A 8 12.36 19.80 37.41
N VAL A 9 11.62 18.99 36.65
CA VAL A 9 12.14 17.78 36.04
C VAL A 9 13.11 18.20 34.94
N GLU A 10 14.38 17.77 35.05
CA GLU A 10 15.34 17.90 33.95
C GLU A 10 14.79 17.15 32.74
N VAL A 11 14.58 17.87 31.64
CA VAL A 11 14.04 17.32 30.40
C VAL A 11 15.00 17.62 29.26
N GLU A 12 15.22 16.63 28.40
CA GLU A 12 16.06 16.76 27.21
C GLU A 12 15.20 17.10 25.99
N LEU A 13 15.69 18.01 25.13
CA LEU A 13 14.94 18.47 23.97
C LEU A 13 15.42 17.80 22.68
N LEU A 14 14.57 16.94 22.11
CA LEU A 14 14.82 16.22 20.85
C LEU A 14 14.37 17.04 19.64
N ARG A 15 15.27 17.88 19.10
CA ARG A 15 14.96 18.80 18.00
C ARG A 15 15.14 18.14 16.62
N GLN A 16 14.14 17.40 16.16
CA GLN A 16 14.12 16.93 14.76
C GLN A 16 12.74 16.84 14.12
N HIS A 17 11.70 16.59 14.91
CA HIS A 17 10.34 16.54 14.39
C HIS A 17 9.77 17.95 14.22
N ARG A 18 9.19 18.21 13.05
CA ARG A 18 8.46 19.45 12.74
C ARG A 18 6.95 19.29 12.89
N TYR A 19 6.51 18.07 13.19
CA TYR A 19 5.11 17.68 13.27
C TYR A 19 4.86 16.91 14.57
N PRO A 20 3.60 16.86 15.05
CA PRO A 20 3.26 16.15 16.28
C PRO A 20 3.77 14.71 16.27
N LEU A 21 4.40 14.31 17.37
CA LEU A 21 4.78 12.92 17.62
C LEU A 21 3.51 12.07 17.79
N ILE A 22 3.52 10.90 17.15
CA ILE A 22 2.43 9.93 17.25
C ILE A 22 2.90 8.62 17.90
N HIS A 23 4.22 8.44 18.06
CA HIS A 23 4.80 7.27 18.69
C HIS A 23 6.17 7.58 19.26
N LEU A 24 6.43 6.99 20.43
CA LEU A 24 7.72 6.99 21.11
C LEU A 24 7.88 5.63 21.80
N SER A 25 8.97 4.93 21.54
CA SER A 25 9.29 3.67 22.22
C SER A 25 10.79 3.41 22.27
N PHE A 26 11.21 2.39 23.01
CA PHE A 26 12.59 1.93 23.04
C PHE A 26 12.77 0.68 22.16
N ILE A 27 13.94 0.56 21.55
CA ILE A 27 14.36 -0.58 20.74
C ILE A 27 14.98 -1.60 21.68
N GLY A 28 14.22 -2.62 22.06
CA GLY A 28 14.67 -3.68 22.97
C GLY A 28 15.33 -3.14 24.24
N ASN A 29 16.44 -3.77 24.66
CA ASN A 29 17.24 -3.37 25.82
C ASN A 29 18.56 -2.67 25.44
N ILE A 30 18.70 -2.16 24.21
CA ILE A 30 19.97 -1.64 23.69
C ILE A 30 20.14 -0.12 23.85
N GLY A 31 19.29 0.52 24.67
CA GLY A 31 19.41 1.96 24.98
C GLY A 31 19.14 2.88 23.78
N LYS A 32 18.41 2.40 22.76
CA LYS A 32 17.99 3.23 21.64
C LYS A 32 16.51 3.54 21.74
N MET A 33 16.15 4.76 21.43
CA MET A 33 14.77 5.22 21.38
C MET A 33 14.37 5.44 19.93
N VAL A 34 13.11 5.19 19.61
CA VAL A 34 12.52 5.49 18.30
C VAL A 34 11.36 6.45 18.48
N SER A 35 11.30 7.47 17.64
CA SER A 35 10.19 8.41 17.58
C SER A 35 9.64 8.52 16.17
N VAL A 36 8.32 8.67 16.06
CA VAL A 36 7.61 8.83 14.79
C VAL A 36 6.69 10.04 14.87
N ASP A 37 6.70 10.88 13.83
CA ASP A 37 5.72 11.95 13.71
C ASP A 37 4.58 11.63 12.75
N SER A 38 3.53 12.46 12.83
CA SER A 38 2.32 12.40 12.01
C SER A 38 2.56 12.55 10.50
N ARG A 39 3.76 12.96 10.07
CA ARG A 39 4.13 13.00 8.65
C ARG A 39 5.01 11.81 8.27
N GLY A 40 5.28 10.85 9.14
CA GLY A 40 6.07 9.66 8.85
C GLY A 40 7.58 9.90 8.80
N PHE A 41 8.09 10.93 9.48
CA PHE A 41 9.51 10.92 9.83
C PHE A 41 9.72 9.98 11.01
N ILE A 42 10.70 9.09 10.88
CA ILE A 42 11.07 8.08 11.86
C ILE A 42 12.53 8.33 12.23
N ASN A 43 12.78 8.58 13.50
CA ASN A 43 14.11 8.87 14.02
C ASN A 43 14.49 7.81 15.06
N ILE A 44 15.71 7.28 14.97
CA ILE A 44 16.31 6.45 16.01
C ILE A 44 17.36 7.30 16.72
N TRP A 45 17.26 7.34 18.03
CA TRP A 45 18.11 8.10 18.93
C TRP A 45 18.96 7.12 19.72
N LYS A 46 20.25 7.40 19.81
CA LYS A 46 21.14 6.70 20.73
C LYS A 46 21.04 7.44 22.06
N TYR A 47 20.39 6.80 23.04
CA TYR A 47 20.15 7.37 24.35
C TYR A 47 21.15 6.75 25.33
N ASP A 48 22.40 7.18 25.23
CA ASP A 48 23.44 6.83 26.19
C ASP A 48 24.03 8.12 26.81
N ARG A 49 24.61 8.00 28.01
CA ARG A 49 25.14 9.15 28.75
C ARG A 49 26.28 9.87 28.04
N GLU A 50 26.93 9.24 27.06
CA GLU A 50 28.04 9.81 26.31
C GLU A 50 27.56 10.68 25.13
N HIS A 51 26.30 10.50 24.70
CA HIS A 51 25.69 11.24 23.59
C HIS A 51 24.72 12.33 24.08
N VAL A 52 24.53 12.44 25.40
CA VAL A 52 23.95 13.62 26.05
C VAL A 52 24.94 14.76 25.90
N THR A 53 24.69 15.68 24.97
CA THR A 53 25.53 16.86 24.84
C THR A 53 25.26 17.81 26.00
N ASP A 54 26.31 18.45 26.54
CA ASP A 54 26.21 19.54 27.53
C ASP A 54 25.48 20.80 26.99
N PHE A 55 24.97 20.75 25.76
CA PHE A 55 24.38 21.86 25.00
C PHE A 55 22.87 21.69 24.72
N ASP A 56 22.16 20.86 25.51
CA ASP A 56 20.69 20.74 25.54
C ASP A 56 19.97 20.28 24.25
N TRP A 57 20.67 19.71 23.26
CA TRP A 57 20.00 19.14 22.08
C TRP A 57 20.56 17.79 21.61
N PHE A 58 19.66 16.88 21.22
CA PHE A 58 20.02 15.58 20.67
C PHE A 58 19.79 15.49 19.18
N PHE A 59 20.67 14.76 18.48
CA PHE A 59 20.51 14.39 17.08
C PHE A 59 20.25 12.88 16.96
N PRO A 60 19.40 12.45 16.01
CA PRO A 60 19.15 11.03 15.85
C PRO A 60 20.29 10.36 15.09
N GLU A 61 20.62 9.14 15.51
CA GLU A 61 21.59 8.24 14.88
C GLU A 61 21.13 7.84 13.47
N LYS A 62 19.84 7.57 13.29
CA LYS A 62 19.26 7.21 11.99
C LYS A 62 17.97 7.98 11.74
N LYS A 63 17.75 8.33 10.48
CA LYS A 63 16.55 9.01 10.00
C LYS A 63 15.96 8.24 8.83
N TYR A 64 14.66 8.05 8.84
CA TYR A 64 13.93 7.46 7.72
C TYR A 64 12.67 8.27 7.45
N LYS A 65 12.39 8.51 6.17
CA LYS A 65 11.16 9.17 5.73
C LYS A 65 10.26 8.13 5.06
N LEU A 66 9.17 7.79 5.72
CA LEU A 66 8.16 6.93 5.13
C LEU A 66 7.49 7.65 3.94
N ASP A 67 7.45 6.99 2.77
CA ASP A 67 6.63 7.45 1.66
C ASP A 67 5.16 7.23 2.03
N LEU A 68 4.48 8.33 2.32
CA LEU A 68 3.04 8.35 2.60
C LEU A 68 2.19 8.26 1.33
N ASN A 69 2.81 7.98 0.18
CA ASN A 69 2.13 7.72 -1.07
C ASN A 69 2.20 6.24 -1.44
N LYS A 70 1.13 5.74 -2.01
CA LYS A 70 1.04 4.42 -2.62
C LYS A 70 1.06 4.58 -4.13
N THR A 71 1.94 3.85 -4.80
CA THR A 71 1.84 3.70 -6.26
C THR A 71 0.64 2.83 -6.59
N MET A 72 -0.31 3.42 -7.30
CA MET A 72 -1.47 2.79 -7.93
C MET A 72 -1.35 2.92 -9.45
N TYR A 73 -2.28 2.32 -10.19
CA TYR A 73 -2.28 2.37 -11.64
C TYR A 73 -3.63 2.78 -12.17
N SER A 74 -3.64 3.73 -13.10
CA SER A 74 -4.85 4.16 -13.79
C SER A 74 -4.76 3.86 -15.27
N PRO A 75 -5.87 3.41 -15.89
CA PRO A 75 -5.88 3.22 -17.32
C PRO A 75 -5.66 4.55 -18.05
N SER A 76 -4.85 4.52 -19.11
CA SER A 76 -4.70 5.66 -20.00
C SER A 76 -6.04 5.99 -20.67
N SER A 77 -6.36 7.29 -20.74
CA SER A 77 -7.55 7.80 -21.43
C SER A 77 -7.33 7.95 -22.94
N SER A 78 -6.08 8.13 -23.37
CA SER A 78 -5.72 8.31 -24.78
C SER A 78 -5.64 6.98 -25.55
N ASP A 79 -5.27 5.90 -24.85
CA ASP A 79 -4.94 4.63 -25.49
C ASP A 79 -6.14 3.69 -25.48
N ARG A 80 -6.58 3.27 -26.67
CA ARG A 80 -7.64 2.27 -26.80
C ARG A 80 -7.12 0.91 -26.35
N PRO A 81 -7.88 0.15 -25.54
CA PRO A 81 -7.48 -1.20 -25.16
C PRO A 81 -7.42 -2.10 -26.40
N GLN A 82 -6.39 -2.94 -26.47
CA GLN A 82 -6.29 -3.96 -27.51
C GLN A 82 -7.05 -5.20 -27.03
N VAL A 83 -8.08 -5.57 -27.78
CA VAL A 83 -8.92 -6.73 -27.48
C VAL A 83 -8.29 -7.96 -28.12
N ILE A 84 -7.85 -8.91 -27.29
CA ILE A 84 -7.31 -10.20 -27.74
C ILE A 84 -8.46 -11.21 -27.87
N PHE A 85 -9.39 -11.20 -26.91
CA PHE A 85 -10.60 -12.00 -26.95
C PHE A 85 -11.73 -11.33 -26.18
N SER A 86 -12.97 -11.45 -26.65
CA SER A 86 -14.16 -11.08 -25.90
C SER A 86 -15.36 -11.90 -26.34
N ASP A 87 -16.24 -12.32 -25.42
CA ASP A 87 -17.57 -12.85 -25.77
C ASP A 87 -18.55 -11.73 -26.15
N ARG A 88 -18.23 -10.47 -25.82
CA ARG A 88 -19.11 -9.32 -26.08
C ARG A 88 -18.86 -8.73 -27.47
N GLY A 89 -19.89 -8.09 -28.03
CA GLY A 89 -19.78 -7.36 -29.30
C GLY A 89 -19.58 -8.26 -30.52
N ARG A 90 -20.04 -9.52 -30.45
CA ARG A 90 -19.95 -10.47 -31.57
C ARG A 90 -21.05 -10.23 -32.60
N SER A 91 -20.71 -10.39 -33.89
CA SER A 91 -21.69 -10.36 -34.97
C SER A 91 -22.64 -11.57 -34.86
N LYS A 92 -23.86 -11.42 -35.38
CA LYS A 92 -24.85 -12.51 -35.51
C LYS A 92 -24.31 -13.69 -36.32
N ASP A 93 -23.35 -13.46 -37.22
CA ASP A 93 -22.74 -14.48 -38.08
C ASP A 93 -21.62 -15.28 -37.37
N THR A 94 -21.25 -14.88 -36.15
CA THR A 94 -20.15 -15.54 -35.43
C THR A 94 -20.61 -16.91 -34.93
N THR A 95 -20.05 -17.97 -35.51
CA THR A 95 -20.40 -19.34 -35.09
C THR A 95 -19.81 -19.70 -33.72
N GLN A 96 -20.49 -20.58 -32.98
CA GLN A 96 -19.98 -21.09 -31.70
C GLN A 96 -18.62 -21.81 -31.85
N ALA A 97 -18.41 -22.51 -32.96
CA ALA A 97 -17.14 -23.16 -33.28
C ALA A 97 -15.99 -22.14 -33.42
N GLN A 98 -16.26 -21.00 -34.07
CA GLN A 98 -15.28 -19.92 -34.19
C GLN A 98 -14.95 -19.31 -32.82
N ILE A 99 -15.97 -19.01 -32.00
CA ILE A 99 -15.78 -18.46 -30.65
C ILE A 99 -14.92 -19.42 -29.81
N ALA A 100 -15.23 -20.72 -29.85
CA ALA A 100 -14.48 -21.74 -29.12
C ALA A 100 -13.03 -21.88 -29.59
N ARG A 101 -12.75 -21.66 -30.88
CA ARG A 101 -11.39 -21.65 -31.44
C ARG A 101 -10.61 -20.43 -30.97
N GLU A 102 -11.20 -19.24 -31.08
CA GLU A 102 -10.57 -17.99 -30.63
C GLU A 102 -10.32 -17.99 -29.13
N ARG A 103 -11.27 -18.48 -28.33
CA ARG A 103 -11.10 -18.64 -26.88
C ARG A 103 -9.90 -19.54 -26.57
N ARG A 104 -9.81 -20.70 -27.21
CA ARG A 104 -8.67 -21.62 -27.04
C ARG A 104 -7.33 -20.98 -27.43
N ALA A 105 -7.30 -20.18 -28.49
CA ALA A 105 -6.09 -19.48 -28.91
C ALA A 105 -5.66 -18.42 -27.89
N ALA A 106 -6.61 -17.64 -27.36
CA ALA A 106 -6.36 -16.64 -26.33
C ALA A 106 -5.88 -17.29 -25.03
N GLU A 107 -6.45 -18.43 -24.64
CA GLU A 107 -6.01 -19.17 -23.46
C GLU A 107 -4.59 -19.71 -23.57
N LYS A 108 -4.25 -20.26 -24.74
CA LYS A 108 -2.87 -20.68 -25.00
C LYS A 108 -1.91 -19.50 -24.91
N SER A 109 -2.31 -18.33 -25.43
CA SER A 109 -1.52 -17.09 -25.31
C SER A 109 -1.33 -16.67 -23.85
N LEU A 110 -2.41 -16.64 -23.07
CA LEU A 110 -2.38 -16.31 -21.64
C LEU A 110 -1.46 -17.22 -20.83
N GLN A 111 -1.50 -18.53 -21.08
CA GLN A 111 -0.62 -19.50 -20.42
C GLN A 111 0.87 -19.24 -20.73
N ASN A 112 1.18 -18.83 -21.96
CA ASN A 112 2.56 -18.54 -22.37
C ASN A 112 3.10 -17.24 -21.74
N LEU A 113 2.24 -16.30 -21.34
CA LEU A 113 2.66 -15.04 -20.71
C LEU A 113 3.24 -15.21 -19.30
N LYS A 114 3.04 -16.38 -18.66
CA LYS A 114 3.52 -16.68 -17.29
C LYS A 114 3.23 -15.52 -16.31
N LEU A 115 1.98 -15.05 -16.31
CA LEU A 115 1.56 -13.94 -15.47
C LEU A 115 1.77 -14.28 -13.99
N SER A 116 2.25 -13.30 -13.22
CA SER A 116 2.36 -13.39 -11.77
C SER A 116 0.99 -13.31 -11.09
N ASP A 117 0.98 -13.21 -9.77
CA ASP A 117 -0.23 -12.91 -9.03
C ASP A 117 -0.90 -11.60 -9.52
N PRO A 118 -2.24 -11.56 -9.56
CA PRO A 118 -2.98 -10.39 -10.00
C PRO A 118 -2.79 -9.23 -9.01
N TRP A 119 -2.57 -8.04 -9.54
CA TRP A 119 -2.53 -6.82 -8.73
C TRP A 119 -3.88 -6.45 -8.13
N HIS A 120 -4.96 -6.77 -8.86
CA HIS A 120 -6.32 -6.56 -8.41
C HIS A 120 -7.25 -7.63 -8.97
N VAL A 121 -8.20 -8.06 -8.15
CA VAL A 121 -9.28 -8.98 -8.53
C VAL A 121 -10.61 -8.35 -8.12
N SER A 122 -11.53 -8.24 -9.05
CA SER A 122 -12.91 -7.79 -8.79
C SER A 122 -13.92 -8.85 -9.21
N LYS A 123 -15.07 -8.86 -8.54
CA LYS A 123 -16.19 -9.74 -8.84
C LYS A 123 -17.37 -8.89 -9.31
N SER A 124 -17.91 -9.21 -10.47
CA SER A 124 -19.20 -8.73 -10.95
C SER A 124 -20.25 -9.80 -10.66
N GLN A 125 -21.43 -9.42 -10.19
CA GLN A 125 -22.53 -10.37 -10.00
C GLN A 125 -23.37 -10.57 -11.27
N ASN A 126 -23.44 -9.57 -12.14
CA ASN A 126 -24.30 -9.58 -13.33
C ASN A 126 -23.54 -9.09 -14.58
N PRO A 127 -23.05 -9.99 -15.46
CA PRO A 127 -22.94 -11.43 -15.26
C PRO A 127 -21.90 -11.80 -14.18
N PRO A 128 -21.98 -13.03 -13.60
CA PRO A 128 -21.04 -13.50 -12.59
C PRO A 128 -19.65 -13.73 -13.19
N LEU A 129 -18.82 -12.69 -13.14
CA LEU A 129 -17.47 -12.66 -13.71
C LEU A 129 -16.45 -12.27 -12.65
N LYS A 130 -15.31 -12.96 -12.63
CA LYS A 130 -14.10 -12.53 -11.94
C LYS A 130 -13.18 -11.83 -12.92
N THR A 131 -12.81 -10.59 -12.65
CA THR A 131 -11.85 -9.82 -13.44
C THR A 131 -10.53 -9.73 -12.70
N TYR A 132 -9.46 -10.15 -13.36
CA TYR A 132 -8.09 -10.16 -12.88
C TYR A 132 -7.30 -9.12 -13.65
N ILE A 133 -6.57 -8.27 -12.94
CA ILE A 133 -5.70 -7.24 -13.52
C ILE A 133 -4.26 -7.58 -13.15
N PHE A 134 -3.43 -7.83 -14.15
CA PHE A 134 -2.03 -8.20 -13.99
C PHE A 134 -1.12 -7.07 -14.40
N VAL A 135 -0.20 -6.71 -13.49
CA VAL A 135 0.90 -5.78 -13.75
C VAL A 135 2.00 -6.56 -14.49
N PRO A 136 2.65 -5.99 -15.51
CA PRO A 136 3.77 -6.65 -16.18
C PRO A 136 4.97 -6.85 -15.23
N PRO A 137 5.83 -7.84 -15.50
CA PRO A 137 7.08 -8.02 -14.75
C PRO A 137 7.92 -6.74 -14.74
N GLY A 138 8.45 -6.37 -13.57
CA GLY A 138 9.20 -5.12 -13.41
C GLY A 138 8.34 -3.88 -13.10
N GLY A 139 7.01 -3.99 -13.12
CA GLY A 139 6.11 -2.88 -12.76
C GLY A 139 5.86 -1.91 -13.92
N SER A 140 5.41 -0.70 -13.58
CA SER A 140 5.13 0.36 -14.54
C SER A 140 5.72 1.68 -14.02
N GLU A 141 6.64 2.25 -14.78
CA GLU A 141 7.33 3.51 -14.49
C GLU A 141 6.87 4.60 -15.46
N GLY A 142 6.98 5.87 -15.06
CA GLY A 142 6.85 7.08 -15.88
C GLY A 142 5.83 7.03 -17.03
N ALA A 143 6.24 6.47 -18.17
CA ALA A 143 5.46 6.33 -19.40
C ALA A 143 4.21 5.44 -19.28
N GLY A 144 4.15 4.56 -18.28
CA GLY A 144 3.12 3.54 -18.15
C GLY A 144 3.56 2.17 -18.69
N ALA A 145 2.70 1.17 -18.55
CA ALA A 145 2.94 -0.16 -19.08
C ALA A 145 1.64 -0.85 -19.50
N MET A 146 1.77 -1.88 -20.34
CA MET A 146 0.65 -2.68 -20.81
C MET A 146 0.27 -3.73 -19.77
N PHE A 147 -0.94 -3.62 -19.23
CA PHE A 147 -1.49 -4.55 -18.26
C PHE A 147 -2.37 -5.56 -18.98
N ASN A 148 -2.40 -6.78 -18.47
CA ASN A 148 -3.35 -7.80 -18.91
C ASN A 148 -4.60 -7.73 -18.03
N VAL A 149 -5.76 -7.57 -18.64
CA VAL A 149 -7.06 -7.61 -17.96
C VAL A 149 -7.83 -8.81 -18.48
N VAL A 150 -8.09 -9.76 -17.59
CA VAL A 150 -8.68 -11.06 -17.90
C VAL A 150 -9.98 -11.21 -17.11
N ALA A 151 -11.10 -11.44 -17.79
CA ALA A 151 -12.37 -11.75 -17.13
C ALA A 151 -12.76 -13.20 -17.40
N ARG A 152 -13.11 -13.93 -16.35
CA ARG A 152 -13.52 -15.33 -16.38
C ARG A 152 -14.89 -15.50 -15.73
N HIS A 153 -15.65 -16.48 -16.19
CA HIS A 153 -16.89 -16.88 -15.54
C HIS A 153 -16.61 -17.47 -14.17
N ASP A 154 -17.31 -16.97 -13.14
CA ASP A 154 -17.00 -17.31 -11.75
C ASP A 154 -17.13 -18.82 -11.44
N LYS A 155 -18.08 -19.50 -12.10
CA LYS A 155 -18.37 -20.93 -11.88
C LYS A 155 -17.56 -21.88 -12.75
N THR A 156 -17.33 -21.52 -14.01
CA THR A 156 -16.73 -22.43 -15.02
C THR A 156 -15.26 -22.12 -15.30
N ASP A 157 -14.75 -21.01 -14.75
CA ASP A 157 -13.43 -20.44 -15.04
C ASP A 157 -13.18 -20.17 -16.54
N GLN A 158 -14.24 -20.22 -17.35
CA GLN A 158 -14.15 -20.00 -18.78
C GLN A 158 -13.79 -18.56 -19.08
N LEU A 159 -12.78 -18.35 -19.94
CA LEU A 159 -12.42 -17.02 -20.41
C LEU A 159 -13.58 -16.36 -21.14
N SER A 160 -13.96 -15.19 -20.64
CA SER A 160 -14.97 -14.32 -21.25
C SER A 160 -14.35 -13.10 -21.94
N MET A 161 -13.21 -12.61 -21.43
CA MET A 161 -12.51 -11.48 -22.02
C MET A 161 -11.02 -11.51 -21.68
N HIS A 162 -10.19 -11.19 -22.68
CA HIS A 162 -8.77 -10.87 -22.51
C HIS A 162 -8.47 -9.61 -23.30
N VAL A 163 -8.08 -8.56 -22.59
CA VAL A 163 -7.63 -7.31 -23.21
C VAL A 163 -6.30 -6.90 -22.63
N THR A 164 -5.49 -6.23 -23.42
CA THR A 164 -4.34 -5.49 -22.93
C THR A 164 -4.65 -4.00 -22.96
N ARG A 165 -4.27 -3.29 -21.90
CA ARG A 165 -4.55 -1.86 -21.77
C ARG A 165 -3.36 -1.14 -21.15
N MET A 166 -3.07 0.05 -21.65
CA MET A 166 -2.04 0.91 -21.08
C MET A 166 -2.50 1.44 -19.72
N TYR A 167 -1.67 1.28 -18.69
CA TYR A 167 -1.86 1.85 -17.37
C TYR A 167 -0.66 2.72 -16.98
N ARG A 168 -0.93 3.88 -16.40
CA ARG A 168 0.11 4.80 -15.89
C ARG A 168 0.15 4.76 -14.36
N PRO A 169 1.35 4.84 -13.77
CA PRO A 169 1.48 4.92 -12.32
C PRO A 169 0.92 6.25 -11.81
N VAL A 170 0.18 6.19 -10.72
CA VAL A 170 -0.32 7.36 -10.00
C VAL A 170 0.05 7.23 -8.54
N LYS A 171 0.59 8.30 -7.96
CA LYS A 171 0.86 8.38 -6.53
C LYS A 171 -0.41 8.81 -5.82
N VAL A 172 -0.98 7.89 -5.04
CA VAL A 172 -2.15 8.16 -4.21
C VAL A 172 -1.65 8.48 -2.80
N PRO A 173 -1.86 9.69 -2.28
CA PRO A 173 -1.48 10.03 -0.92
C PRO A 173 -2.34 9.25 0.07
N CYS A 174 -1.76 8.87 1.21
CA CYS A 174 -2.55 8.34 2.31
C CYS A 174 -3.49 9.42 2.85
N SER A 175 -4.72 9.04 3.18
CA SER A 175 -5.65 9.91 3.89
C SER A 175 -5.15 10.19 5.30
N ARG A 176 -4.52 9.20 5.94
CA ARG A 176 -4.10 9.29 7.34
C ARG A 176 -3.02 8.28 7.72
N PHE A 177 -2.08 8.71 8.56
CA PHE A 177 -1.25 7.81 9.36
C PHE A 177 -2.07 7.39 10.58
N VAL A 178 -2.53 6.14 10.63
CA VAL A 178 -3.51 5.69 11.63
C VAL A 178 -2.84 5.43 12.97
N THR A 179 -1.83 4.57 12.98
CA THR A 179 -1.08 4.19 14.18
C THR A 179 0.23 3.54 13.80
N THR A 180 1.16 3.53 14.74
CA THR A 180 2.34 2.68 14.67
C THR A 180 2.61 2.08 16.04
N VAL A 181 3.08 0.84 16.06
CA VAL A 181 3.43 0.12 17.28
C VAL A 181 4.74 -0.63 17.06
N ALA A 182 5.57 -0.70 18.08
CA ALA A 182 6.74 -1.57 18.07
C ALA A 182 6.32 -3.02 18.25
N THR A 183 7.01 -3.95 17.59
CA THR A 183 6.86 -5.38 17.87
C THR A 183 7.34 -5.71 19.28
N PRO A 184 6.96 -6.86 19.86
CA PRO A 184 7.43 -7.26 21.20
C PRO A 184 8.96 -7.35 21.33
N SER A 185 9.68 -7.64 20.24
CA SER A 185 11.15 -7.61 20.24
C SER A 185 11.74 -6.19 20.28
N GLY A 186 10.93 -5.18 19.91
CA GLY A 186 11.35 -3.79 19.76
C GLY A 186 12.19 -3.53 18.50
N GLU A 187 12.42 -4.53 17.65
CA GLU A 187 13.28 -4.42 16.46
C GLU A 187 12.53 -3.95 15.22
N GLU A 188 11.20 -3.93 15.26
CA GLU A 188 10.37 -3.59 14.11
C GLU A 188 9.27 -2.61 14.51
N LEU A 189 8.89 -1.73 13.58
CA LEU A 189 7.68 -0.93 13.67
C LEU A 189 6.63 -1.47 12.70
N VAL A 190 5.47 -1.82 13.25
CA VAL A 190 4.26 -2.04 12.47
C VAL A 190 3.60 -0.68 12.27
N ILE A 191 3.31 -0.35 11.02
CA ILE A 191 2.76 0.94 10.61
C ILE A 191 1.46 0.70 9.85
N VAL A 192 0.41 1.41 10.24
CA VAL A 192 -0.91 1.31 9.60
C VAL A 192 -1.26 2.64 8.95
N LEU A 193 -1.46 2.61 7.64
CA LEU A 193 -1.82 3.78 6.82
C LEU A 193 -3.22 3.60 6.23
N LEU A 194 -4.03 4.65 6.23
CA LEU A 194 -5.34 4.68 5.60
C LEU A 194 -5.22 5.27 4.19
N PHE A 195 -5.72 4.55 3.18
CA PHE A 195 -5.80 5.05 1.81
C PHE A 195 -7.26 5.26 1.41
N PRO A 196 -7.55 6.34 0.66
CA PRO A 196 -8.87 6.54 0.09
C PRO A 196 -9.14 5.50 -1.01
N GLU A 197 -10.39 5.43 -1.44
CA GLU A 197 -10.73 4.72 -2.66
C GLU A 197 -9.95 5.31 -3.85
N TYR A 198 -9.38 4.42 -4.65
CA TYR A 198 -8.76 4.77 -5.92
C TYR A 198 -9.02 3.63 -6.91
N PRO A 199 -10.00 3.79 -7.82
CA PRO A 199 -10.43 2.71 -8.70
C PRO A 199 -9.26 2.06 -9.45
N PRO A 200 -9.18 0.72 -9.48
CA PRO A 200 -10.23 -0.22 -9.10
C PRO A 200 -10.21 -0.67 -7.62
N LYS A 201 -9.28 -0.17 -6.79
CA LYS A 201 -9.22 -0.55 -5.37
C LYS A 201 -10.12 0.37 -4.53
N GLY A 202 -10.96 -0.23 -3.68
CA GLY A 202 -11.70 0.49 -2.65
C GLY A 202 -10.77 1.11 -1.57
N SER A 203 -11.38 1.86 -0.66
CA SER A 203 -10.71 2.28 0.58
C SER A 203 -10.14 1.10 1.34
N HIS A 204 -8.97 1.26 1.95
CA HIS A 204 -8.30 0.18 2.65
C HIS A 204 -7.27 0.69 3.66
N LEU A 205 -6.97 -0.15 4.65
CA LEU A 205 -5.77 -0.01 5.47
C LEU A 205 -4.61 -0.73 4.79
N MET A 206 -3.43 -0.11 4.84
CA MET A 206 -2.18 -0.73 4.43
C MET A 206 -1.31 -0.94 5.67
N ILE A 207 -0.94 -2.20 5.90
CA ILE A 207 0.02 -2.58 6.94
C ILE A 207 1.41 -2.67 6.31
N LEU A 208 2.36 -1.95 6.90
CA LEU A 208 3.77 -1.98 6.59
C LEU A 208 4.56 -2.40 7.83
N VAL A 209 5.72 -3.04 7.62
CA VAL A 209 6.65 -3.37 8.70
C VAL A 209 8.02 -2.80 8.35
N LEU A 210 8.53 -1.92 9.21
CA LEU A 210 9.86 -1.33 9.11
C LEU A 210 10.80 -2.05 10.05
N ASP A 211 11.89 -2.59 9.52
CA ASP A 211 13.00 -3.12 10.30
C ASP A 211 13.86 -1.97 10.83
N LEU A 212 13.92 -1.78 12.15
CA LEU A 212 14.61 -0.65 12.79
C LEU A 212 16.15 -0.74 12.69
N PRO A 213 16.78 -1.92 12.86
CA PRO A 213 18.23 -2.04 12.68
C PRO A 213 18.69 -1.61 11.28
N THR A 214 17.99 -2.05 10.22
CA THR A 214 18.38 -1.75 8.83
C THR A 214 17.72 -0.51 8.25
N MET A 215 16.66 0.01 8.91
CA MET A 215 15.80 1.09 8.40
C MET A 215 15.20 0.76 7.01
N ARG A 216 14.86 -0.51 6.78
CA ARG A 216 14.27 -0.99 5.52
C ARG A 216 12.87 -1.54 5.76
N LEU A 217 11.95 -1.19 4.85
CA LEU A 217 10.63 -1.81 4.83
C LEU A 217 10.79 -3.28 4.42
N ARG A 218 10.18 -4.17 5.20
CA ARG A 218 10.10 -5.58 4.83
C ARG A 218 9.23 -5.75 3.59
N ASN A 219 9.48 -6.82 2.85
CA ASN A 219 8.56 -7.28 1.80
C ASN A 219 7.32 -7.94 2.41
N PHE A 220 6.65 -7.21 3.31
CA PHE A 220 5.43 -7.58 3.98
C PHE A 220 4.47 -6.41 3.82
N ARG A 221 3.47 -6.61 2.98
CA ARG A 221 2.44 -5.61 2.70
C ARG A 221 1.10 -6.31 2.66
N LYS A 222 0.18 -5.85 3.50
CA LYS A 222 -1.19 -6.35 3.53
C LYS A 222 -2.16 -5.18 3.39
N ASP A 223 -3.02 -5.28 2.39
CA ASP A 223 -4.14 -4.36 2.21
C ASP A 223 -5.38 -4.99 2.88
N ILE A 224 -6.04 -4.28 3.79
CA ILE A 224 -7.30 -4.68 4.43
C ILE A 224 -8.41 -3.80 3.85
N PRO A 225 -9.35 -4.34 3.05
CA PRO A 225 -10.43 -3.55 2.48
C PRO A 225 -11.33 -2.98 3.57
N LEU A 226 -11.80 -1.76 3.36
CA LEU A 226 -12.79 -1.09 4.21
C LEU A 226 -14.02 -0.74 3.39
N ASP A 227 -15.19 -0.83 4.00
CA ASP A 227 -16.38 -0.20 3.46
C ASP A 227 -16.36 1.34 3.65
N VAL A 228 -17.35 2.02 3.07
CA VAL A 228 -17.45 3.48 3.10
C VAL A 228 -17.56 4.02 4.53
N ARG A 229 -18.32 3.33 5.39
CA ARG A 229 -18.54 3.75 6.78
C ARG A 229 -17.27 3.56 7.59
N GLU A 230 -16.63 2.39 7.49
CA GLU A 230 -15.37 2.07 8.16
C GLU A 230 -14.27 3.06 7.77
N PHE A 231 -14.19 3.46 6.50
CA PHE A 231 -13.25 4.48 6.04
C PHE A 231 -13.44 5.80 6.78
N PHE A 232 -14.67 6.32 6.83
CA PHE A 232 -14.95 7.59 7.51
C PHE A 232 -14.76 7.48 9.02
N ASP A 233 -15.15 6.37 9.64
CA ASP A 233 -14.92 6.11 11.06
C ASP A 233 -13.43 6.14 11.41
N VAL A 234 -12.57 5.46 10.64
CA VAL A 234 -11.12 5.45 10.89
C VAL A 234 -10.48 6.81 10.55
N ARG A 235 -10.96 7.48 9.51
CA ARG A 235 -10.45 8.81 9.11
C ARG A 235 -10.74 9.85 10.18
N ASP A 236 -11.91 9.82 10.79
CA ASP A 236 -12.42 10.89 11.66
C ASP A 236 -12.20 10.62 13.16
N LYS A 237 -12.09 9.36 13.59
CA LYS A 237 -11.76 9.03 14.99
C LYS A 237 -10.32 9.42 15.29
N ASN A 238 -10.07 10.26 16.30
CA ASN A 238 -8.74 10.39 16.87
C ASN A 238 -8.33 9.06 17.53
N VAL A 239 -7.76 8.13 16.76
CA VAL A 239 -7.00 7.00 17.31
C VAL A 239 -5.71 7.59 17.91
N CYS A 240 -5.86 8.23 19.07
CA CYS A 240 -4.76 8.46 19.97
C CYS A 240 -4.58 7.15 20.74
N THR A 241 -3.59 6.35 20.37
CA THR A 241 -3.10 5.31 21.28
C THR A 241 -1.71 5.74 21.72
N ALA A 242 -1.68 6.63 22.71
CA ALA A 242 -0.60 6.61 23.70
C ALA A 242 -1.04 5.58 24.74
N ALA A 243 -0.31 4.48 24.83
CA ALA A 243 -0.29 3.64 26.04
C ALA A 243 0.70 4.27 27.03
#